data_AF-A0A9W7ERP5-F1
#
_entry.id   AF-A0A9W7ERP5-F1
#
_cell.length_a   1.000
_cell.length_b   1.000
_cell.length_c   1.000
_cell.angle_alpha   90.00
_cell.angle_beta   90.00
_cell.angle_gamma   90.00
#
_symmetry.space_group_name_H-M   'P 1'
#
loop_
_entity.id
_entity.type
_entity.pdbx_description
1 polymer ?
#
loop_
_entity_poly.entity_id
_entity_poly.type
_entity_poly.pdbx_seq_one_letter_code
_entity_poly.pdbx_strand_id
1 'polypeptide(L)' 'MGKLSYRSYWTLILFRLFRDRGDIDVEEICRSTAIKVEDIISTLQHKDMIKEWKGQHVIHVEKNKVEEYLKRAERSKIR' A
#
# COMPACT_ATOMS: atom_id res chain seq x y z
N MET A 1 -5.77 -1.93 -22.73
CA MET A 1 -5.67 -2.68 -21.45
C MET A 1 -4.37 -2.27 -20.77
N GLY A 2 -4.32 -1.89 -19.48
CA GLY A 2 -3.01 -1.86 -18.80
C GLY A 2 -2.81 -0.89 -17.63
N LYS A 3 -3.52 0.25 -17.54
CA LYS A 3 -3.26 1.22 -16.45
C LYS A 3 -3.89 0.83 -15.11
N LEU A 4 -5.06 0.17 -15.14
CA LEU A 4 -5.75 -0.28 -13.92
C LEU A 4 -4.99 -1.42 -13.21
N SER A 5 -4.32 -2.28 -14.00
CA SER A 5 -3.57 -3.42 -13.47
C SER A 5 -2.31 -2.99 -12.72
N TYR A 6 -1.65 -1.93 -13.18
CA TYR A 6 -0.38 -1.49 -12.61
C TYR A 6 -0.53 -0.87 -11.23
N ARG A 7 -1.49 0.05 -11.05
CA ARG A 7 -1.82 0.62 -9.73
C ARG A 7 -2.31 -0.44 -8.75
N SER A 8 -3.12 -1.39 -9.23
CA SER A 8 -3.60 -2.50 -8.40
C SER A 8 -2.47 -3.43 -7.95
N TYR A 9 -1.51 -3.69 -8.84
CA TYR A 9 -0.32 -4.49 -8.55
C TYR A 9 0.58 -3.82 -7.51
N TRP A 10 0.86 -2.53 -7.66
CA TRP A 10 1.61 -1.74 -6.67
C TRP A 10 0.92 -1.71 -5.32
N THR A 11 -0.38 -1.44 -5.31
CA THR A 11 -1.20 -1.46 -4.09
C THR A 11 -1.09 -2.83 -3.41
N LEU A 12 -1.18 -3.93 -4.16
CA LEU A 12 -1.03 -5.29 -3.62
C LEU A 12 0.35 -5.53 -2.98
N ILE A 13 1.44 -5.09 -3.63
CA ILE A 13 2.79 -5.24 -3.08
C ILE A 13 2.98 -4.39 -1.83
N LEU A 14 2.57 -3.12 -1.88
CA LEU A 14 2.61 -2.20 -0.73
C LEU A 14 1.89 -2.83 0.46
N PHE A 15 0.70 -3.36 0.24
CA PHE A 15 -0.13 -3.92 1.30
C PHE A 15 0.44 -5.21 1.87
N ARG A 16 1.08 -6.04 1.04
CA ARG A 16 1.82 -7.21 1.52
C ARG A 16 3.00 -6.81 2.39
N LEU A 17 3.75 -5.77 1.99
CA LEU A 17 4.85 -5.23 2.79
C LEU A 17 4.36 -4.69 4.13
N PHE A 18 3.30 -3.89 4.13
CA PHE A 18 2.68 -3.37 5.36
C PHE A 18 2.09 -4.49 6.24
N ARG A 19 1.59 -5.58 5.65
CA ARG A 19 1.10 -6.75 6.41
C ARG A 19 2.25 -7.46 7.12
N ASP A 20 3.36 -7.66 6.42
CA ASP A 20 4.51 -8.43 6.90
C ASP A 20 5.35 -7.65 7.91
N ARG A 21 5.65 -6.38 7.61
CA ARG A 21 6.51 -5.52 8.42
C ARG A 21 5.74 -4.61 9.39
N GLY A 22 4.46 -4.36 9.14
CA GLY A 22 3.68 -3.40 9.92
C GLY A 22 3.99 -1.96 9.53
N ASP A 23 4.22 -1.14 10.53
CA ASP A 23 4.71 0.23 10.43
C ASP A 23 6.10 0.26 9.81
N ILE A 24 6.17 0.81 8.60
CA ILE A 24 7.39 0.86 7.81
C ILE A 24 7.59 2.28 7.26
N ASP A 25 8.84 2.58 7.02
CA ASP A 25 9.25 3.85 6.43
C ASP A 25 8.93 3.91 4.92
N VAL A 26 8.39 5.04 4.48
CA VAL A 26 8.04 5.28 3.08
C VAL A 26 9.26 5.32 2.18
N GLU A 27 10.43 5.74 2.68
CA GLU A 27 11.68 5.66 1.93
C GLU A 27 12.14 4.21 1.76
N GLU A 28 11.92 3.36 2.77
CA GLU A 28 12.23 1.93 2.67
C GLU A 28 11.30 1.22 1.69
N ILE A 29 10.02 1.56 1.69
CA ILE A 29 9.08 1.12 0.65
C ILE A 29 9.54 1.59 -0.73
N CYS A 30 9.92 2.86 -0.86
CA CYS A 30 10.40 3.44 -2.11
C CYS A 30 11.63 2.68 -2.62
N ARG A 31 12.59 2.37 -1.74
CA ARG A 31 13.79 1.56 -2.06
C ARG A 31 13.44 0.12 -2.46
N SER A 32 12.47 -0.51 -1.80
CA SER A 32 12.07 -1.90 -2.04
C SER A 32 11.23 -2.08 -3.31
N THR A 33 10.35 -1.12 -3.61
CA THR A 33 9.36 -1.23 -4.69
C THR A 33 9.68 -0.38 -5.92
N ALA A 34 10.66 0.52 -5.82
CA ALA A 34 10.99 1.55 -6.81
C ALA A 34 9.83 2.51 -7.14
N ILE A 35 8.83 2.61 -6.25
CA ILE A 35 7.70 3.55 -6.38
C ILE A 35 8.07 4.85 -5.66
N LYS A 36 7.77 5.99 -6.27
CA LYS A 36 7.99 7.30 -5.64
C LYS A 36 7.17 7.44 -4.36
N VAL A 37 7.77 8.08 -3.35
CA VAL A 37 7.12 8.43 -2.08
C VAL A 37 5.80 9.18 -2.32
N GLU A 38 5.79 10.14 -3.27
CA GLU A 38 4.60 10.92 -3.63
C GLU A 38 3.44 10.02 -4.13
N ASP A 39 3.74 9.04 -4.98
CA ASP A 39 2.75 8.08 -5.49
C ASP A 39 2.24 7.15 -4.39
N ILE A 40 3.11 6.74 -3.45
CA ILE A 40 2.74 5.92 -2.29
C ILE A 40 1.79 6.70 -1.39
N ILE A 41 2.16 7.93 -1.01
CA ILE A 41 1.33 8.80 -0.18
C ILE A 41 0.00 9.08 -0.87
N SER A 42 0.03 9.47 -2.15
CA SER A 42 -1.19 9.73 -2.93
C SER A 42 -2.10 8.50 -2.98
N THR A 43 -1.54 7.30 -3.17
CA THR A 43 -2.30 6.04 -3.20
C THR A 43 -2.89 5.70 -1.83
N LEU A 44 -2.12 5.83 -0.76
CA LEU A 44 -2.56 5.54 0.60
C LEU A 44 -3.60 6.56 1.11
N GLN A 45 -3.45 7.84 0.76
CA GLN A 45 -4.44 8.89 1.00
C GLN A 45 -5.73 8.61 0.25
N HIS A 46 -5.66 8.26 -1.03
CA HIS A 46 -6.85 7.92 -1.83
C HIS A 46 -7.59 6.69 -1.28
N LYS A 47 -6.90 5.79 -0.59
CA LYS A 47 -7.50 4.61 0.03
C LYS A 47 -7.91 4.82 1.48
N ASP A 48 -7.76 6.03 2.01
CA ASP A 48 -8.08 6.37 3.41
C ASP A 48 -7.39 5.42 4.40
N MET A 49 -6.12 5.11 4.13
CA MET A 49 -5.36 4.08 4.87
C MET A 49 -4.25 4.63 5.73
N ILE A 50 -3.94 5.92 5.60
CA ILE A 50 -2.98 6.60 6.47
C ILE A 50 -3.69 6.91 7.79
N LYS A 51 -3.24 6.28 8.87
CA LYS A 51 -3.80 6.48 10.21
C LYS A 51 -3.05 7.56 10.97
N GLU A 52 -1.72 7.50 10.94
CA GLU A 52 -0.83 8.50 11.52
C GLU A 52 0.48 8.59 10.73
N TRP A 53 0.92 9.81 10.46
CA TRP A 53 2.23 10.10 9.87
C TRP A 53 3.14 10.61 10.99
N LYS A 54 3.93 9.70 11.57
CA LYS A 54 4.86 10.01 12.68
C LYS A 54 6.23 10.34 12.07
N GLY A 55 6.53 11.62 11.98
CA GLY A 55 7.74 12.12 11.30
C GLY A 55 7.59 12.19 9.78
N GLN A 56 8.61 12.65 9.07
CA GLN A 56 8.56 12.82 7.61
C GLN A 56 8.47 11.51 6.82
N HIS A 57 8.67 10.35 7.45
CA HIS A 57 8.96 9.13 6.71
C HIS A 57 8.17 7.87 7.16
N VAL A 58 7.68 7.78 8.41
CA VAL A 58 6.97 6.56 8.88
C VAL A 58 5.46 6.68 8.73
N ILE A 59 4.86 5.76 7.96
CA ILE A 59 3.41 5.70 7.75
C ILE A 59 2.82 4.51 8.52
N HIS A 60 1.88 4.79 9.43
CA HIS A 60 1.03 3.75 10.00
C HIS A 60 -0.20 3.51 9.14
N VAL A 61 -0.38 2.27 8.72
CA VAL A 61 -1.58 1.82 8.03
C VAL A 61 -2.43 0.90 8.89
N GLU A 62 -3.74 0.97 8.71
CA GLU A 62 -4.65 0.11 9.44
C GLU A 62 -4.61 -1.32 8.90
N LYS A 63 -4.00 -2.24 9.67
CA LYS A 63 -3.89 -3.67 9.32
C LYS A 63 -5.22 -4.30 8.93
N ASN A 64 -6.32 -3.90 9.60
CA ASN A 64 -7.67 -4.40 9.30
C ASN A 64 -8.10 -4.05 7.86
N LYS A 65 -7.94 -2.79 7.45
CA LYS A 65 -8.22 -2.34 6.07
C LYS A 65 -7.28 -3.03 5.06
N VAL A 66 -6.01 -3.23 5.41
CA VAL A 66 -5.03 -3.92 4.56
C VAL A 66 -5.46 -5.36 4.29
N GLU A 67 -5.85 -6.10 5.33
CA GLU A 67 -6.32 -7.48 5.21
C GLU A 67 -7.64 -7.59 4.43
N GLU A 68 -8.58 -6.67 4.66
CA GLU A 68 -9.83 -6.61 3.90
C GLU A 68 -9.56 -6.40 2.40
N TYR A 69 -8.64 -5.48 2.06
CA TYR A 69 -8.26 -5.21 0.69
C TYR A 69 -7.62 -6.45 0.03
N LEU A 70 -6.69 -7.12 0.72
CA LEU A 70 -6.05 -8.34 0.23
C LEU A 70 -7.09 -9.43 -0.05
N LYS A 71 -8.04 -9.67 0.89
CA LYS A 71 -9.14 -10.63 0.70
C LYS A 71 -10.04 -10.25 -0.49
N ARG A 72 -10.30 -8.96 -0.71
CA ARG A 72 -11.09 -8.48 -1.87
C ARG A 72 -10.33 -8.69 -3.18
N ALA A 73 -9.05 -8.37 -3.20
CA ALA A 73 -8.20 -8.51 -4.37
C ALA A 73 -7.99 -9.98 -4.77
N GLU A 74 -7.88 -10.89 -3.80
CA GLU A 74 -7.86 -12.34 -4.04
C GLU A 74 -9.17 -12.83 -4.64
N ARG A 75 -10.32 -12.39 -4.12
CA ARG A 75 -11.63 -12.72 -4.70
C ARG A 75 -11.82 -12.19 -6.11
N SER A 76 -11.30 -11.01 -6.42
CA SER A 76 -11.37 -10.43 -7.78
C SER A 76 -10.46 -11.11 -8.79
N LYS A 77 -9.41 -11.84 -8.36
CA LYS A 77 -8.55 -12.64 -9.26
C LYS A 77 -9.18 -13.97 -9.69
N ILE A 78 -10.22 -14.43 -8.99
CA ILE A 78 -10.87 -15.73 -9.23
C ILE A 78 -12.02 -15.59 -10.26
N ARG A 79 -12.26 -14.39 -10.81
CA ARG A 79 -13.31 -14.12 -11.79
C ARG A 79 -12.77 -13.91 -13.20
#